data_AF-A0A091LXY0-F1
#
_entry.id   AF-A0A091LXY0-F1
#
_cell.length_a   1.000
_cell.length_b   1.000
_cell.length_c   1.000
_cell.angle_alpha   90.00
_cell.angle_beta   90.00
_cell.angle_gamma   90.00
#
_symmetry.space_group_name_H-M   'P 1'
#
loop_
_entity.id
_entity.type
_entity.pdbx_description
1 polymer ?
#
loop_
_entity_poly.entity_id
_entity_poly.type
_entity_poly.pdbx_seq_one_letter_code
_entity_poly.pdbx_strand_id
1 'polypeptide(L)'
;NTKDILVIYEQEAQEWALYLRSLFGHVVNKGGILLYNLGTSSLKHQELFSLPCYRCKLLILSCGLLNCLNRKRIYFLEQVLKPPDNVVILLCGVENSEILHEILTLDGGSKEISTDQEPEEYISVVTGIIQPDHQTSSDVNLSDVRGPPEKTDLNFKTEVLSETLEINEQSILVLPGRISCENPGEIFILLKDEIDDETLEVEFIADNQRIRIQPTSWNKKVKYMKALDFPAGPVYVNVYCGRVIRTTAQIDYYTALDEIEHIFEKVADPIAFTCQVS
;
A
#
# COMPACT_ATOMS: atom_id res chain seq x y z
N ASN A 1 -1.87 -16.42 -5.61
CA ASN A 1 -3.07 -16.08 -4.83
C ASN A 1 -3.70 -14.84 -5.44
N THR A 2 -4.95 -14.93 -5.89
CA THR A 2 -5.70 -13.75 -6.32
C THR A 2 -6.02 -12.91 -5.07
N LYS A 3 -5.92 -11.58 -5.14
CA LYS A 3 -6.25 -10.66 -4.04
C LYS A 3 -7.50 -9.90 -4.42
N ASP A 4 -8.66 -10.55 -4.29
CA ASP A 4 -9.90 -10.07 -4.89
C ASP A 4 -10.66 -9.17 -3.93
N ILE A 5 -10.94 -9.64 -2.71
CA ILE A 5 -11.77 -8.91 -1.73
C ILE A 5 -11.07 -8.83 -0.38
N LEU A 6 -10.96 -7.62 0.15
CA LEU A 6 -10.59 -7.38 1.54
C LEU A 6 -11.83 -6.93 2.31
N VAL A 7 -12.17 -7.64 3.39
CA VAL A 7 -13.25 -7.26 4.30
C VAL A 7 -12.63 -6.75 5.60
N ILE A 8 -12.82 -5.46 5.89
CA ILE A 8 -12.33 -4.79 7.10
C ILE A 8 -13.51 -4.63 8.06
N TYR A 9 -13.32 -5.07 9.30
CA TYR A 9 -14.38 -5.10 10.30
C TYR A 9 -13.83 -4.92 11.72
N GLU A 10 -14.71 -4.60 12.67
CA GLU A 10 -14.42 -4.62 14.11
C GLU A 10 -15.01 -5.92 14.71
N GLN A 11 -14.52 -6.35 15.88
CA GLN A 11 -14.94 -7.58 16.56
C GLN A 11 -16.48 -7.77 16.63
N GLU A 12 -17.25 -6.70 16.85
CA GLU A 12 -18.72 -6.72 16.86
C GLU A 12 -19.32 -7.25 15.54
N ALA A 13 -18.70 -6.92 14.41
CA ALA A 13 -19.17 -7.26 13.07
C ALA A 13 -18.58 -8.58 12.52
N GLN A 14 -18.01 -9.44 13.38
CA GLN A 14 -17.35 -10.67 12.95
C GLN A 14 -18.29 -11.63 12.20
N GLU A 15 -19.53 -11.79 12.65
CA GLU A 15 -20.52 -12.66 12.00
C GLU A 15 -20.84 -12.18 10.58
N TRP A 16 -20.97 -10.85 10.40
CA TRP A 16 -21.13 -10.24 9.08
C TRP A 16 -19.93 -10.49 8.18
N ALA A 17 -18.70 -10.36 8.70
CA ALA A 17 -17.49 -10.63 7.92
C ALA A 17 -17.42 -12.10 7.44
N LEU A 18 -17.82 -13.05 8.29
CA LEU A 18 -17.89 -14.48 7.93
C LEU A 18 -18.99 -14.75 6.90
N TYR A 19 -20.16 -14.14 7.06
CA TYR A 19 -21.25 -14.22 6.10
C TYR A 19 -20.82 -13.72 4.71
N LEU A 20 -20.24 -12.52 4.64
CA LEU A 20 -19.75 -11.94 3.38
C LEU A 20 -18.68 -12.80 2.71
N ARG A 21 -17.76 -13.41 3.50
CA ARG A 21 -16.78 -14.35 2.95
C ARG A 21 -17.43 -15.58 2.33
N SER A 22 -18.50 -16.10 2.94
CA SER A 22 -19.25 -17.23 2.38
C SER A 22 -19.95 -16.80 1.08
N LEU A 23 -20.64 -15.66 1.11
CA LEU A 23 -21.39 -15.12 -0.01
C LEU A 23 -20.49 -14.87 -1.23
N PHE A 24 -19.42 -14.10 -1.07
CA PHE A 24 -18.52 -13.79 -2.18
C PHE A 24 -17.64 -14.97 -2.58
N GLY A 25 -17.54 -16.02 -1.75
CA GLY A 25 -16.88 -17.27 -2.12
C GLY A 25 -17.55 -18.00 -3.28
N HIS A 26 -18.76 -17.60 -3.66
CA HIS A 26 -19.45 -18.05 -4.87
C HIS A 26 -19.05 -17.26 -6.13
N VAL A 27 -18.48 -16.06 -5.96
CA VAL A 27 -18.11 -15.12 -7.03
C VAL A 27 -16.62 -15.18 -7.32
N VAL A 28 -15.80 -15.24 -6.27
CA VAL A 28 -14.33 -15.29 -6.35
C VAL A 28 -13.79 -16.47 -5.56
N ASN A 29 -12.52 -16.82 -5.80
CA ASN A 29 -11.88 -17.88 -5.03
C ASN A 29 -11.86 -17.49 -3.54
N LYS A 30 -12.33 -18.38 -2.65
CA LYS A 30 -12.30 -18.17 -1.19
C LYS A 30 -10.90 -17.84 -0.64
N GLY A 31 -9.84 -18.28 -1.31
CA GLY A 31 -8.46 -17.94 -0.98
C GLY A 31 -8.03 -16.52 -1.36
N GLY A 32 -8.84 -15.82 -2.17
CA GLY A 32 -8.66 -14.42 -2.53
C GLY A 32 -9.50 -13.43 -1.73
N ILE A 33 -10.21 -13.92 -0.71
CA ILE A 33 -10.97 -13.11 0.25
C ILE A 33 -10.20 -13.09 1.57
N LEU A 34 -9.83 -11.91 2.05
CA LEU A 34 -9.19 -11.72 3.36
C LEU A 34 -10.13 -11.00 4.32
N LEU A 35 -10.20 -11.53 5.55
CA LEU A 35 -10.90 -10.88 6.66
C LEU A 35 -9.87 -10.19 7.54
N TYR A 36 -10.05 -8.90 7.77
CA TYR A 36 -9.16 -8.08 8.58
C TYR A 36 -9.91 -7.43 9.74
N ASN A 37 -9.62 -7.90 10.96
CA ASN A 37 -10.20 -7.38 12.20
C ASN A 37 -9.39 -6.17 12.70
N LEU A 38 -9.94 -4.97 12.61
CA LEU A 38 -9.30 -3.72 13.03
C LEU A 38 -9.10 -3.60 14.55
N GLY A 39 -9.90 -4.34 15.33
CA GLY A 39 -9.87 -4.36 16.79
C GLY A 39 -8.69 -5.15 17.35
N THR A 40 -8.42 -6.33 16.79
CA THR A 40 -7.42 -7.28 17.31
C THR A 40 -6.12 -7.33 16.50
N SER A 41 -6.11 -6.86 15.25
CA SER A 41 -4.90 -6.80 14.45
C SER A 41 -3.92 -5.75 15.00
N SER A 42 -2.69 -6.19 15.25
CA SER A 42 -1.57 -5.27 15.43
C SER A 42 -1.35 -4.57 14.10
N LEU A 43 -1.76 -3.29 13.96
CA LEU A 43 -1.55 -2.46 12.76
C LEU A 43 -0.07 -2.47 12.38
N LYS A 44 0.34 -3.48 11.60
CA LYS A 44 1.74 -3.71 11.24
C LYS A 44 2.02 -2.99 9.94
N HIS A 45 3.23 -2.47 9.80
CA HIS A 45 3.65 -1.88 8.53
C HIS A 45 3.43 -2.82 7.34
N GLN A 46 3.63 -4.13 7.52
CA GLN A 46 3.36 -5.13 6.48
C GLN A 46 1.91 -5.17 5.97
N GLU A 47 0.93 -4.84 6.81
CA GLU A 47 -0.50 -4.85 6.45
C GLU A 47 -0.84 -3.63 5.57
N LEU A 48 -0.25 -2.47 5.88
CA LEU A 48 -0.34 -1.26 5.03
C LEU A 48 0.19 -1.50 3.60
N PHE A 49 1.08 -2.46 3.40
CA PHE A 49 1.65 -2.81 2.09
C PHE A 49 1.08 -4.10 1.50
N SER A 50 -0.06 -4.61 1.98
CA SER A 50 -0.62 -5.84 1.40
C SER A 50 -2.14 -5.84 1.30
N LEU A 51 -2.77 -4.95 2.05
CA LEU A 51 -4.20 -4.71 2.06
C LEU A 51 -4.66 -3.74 0.95
N PRO A 52 -3.92 -2.67 0.59
CA PRO A 52 -4.35 -1.77 -0.49
C PRO A 52 -4.39 -2.43 -1.87
N CYS A 53 -3.60 -3.48 -2.12
CA CYS A 53 -3.60 -4.18 -3.42
C CYS A 53 -4.78 -5.14 -3.63
N TYR A 54 -5.72 -5.24 -2.69
CA TYR A 54 -7.00 -5.92 -2.94
C TYR A 54 -7.86 -5.12 -3.91
N ARG A 55 -8.45 -5.82 -4.88
CA ARG A 55 -9.23 -5.19 -5.97
C ARG A 55 -10.47 -4.49 -5.43
N CYS A 56 -11.19 -5.11 -4.51
CA CYS A 56 -12.32 -4.53 -3.79
C CYS A 56 -12.02 -4.48 -2.28
N LYS A 57 -12.22 -3.33 -1.64
CA LYS A 57 -12.16 -3.18 -0.18
C LYS A 57 -13.56 -2.93 0.36
N LEU A 58 -14.07 -3.86 1.16
CA LEU A 58 -15.35 -3.74 1.84
C LEU A 58 -15.11 -3.41 3.31
N LEU A 59 -15.57 -2.24 3.76
CA LEU A 59 -15.54 -1.83 5.15
C LEU A 59 -16.92 -2.05 5.77
N ILE A 60 -17.00 -2.82 6.85
CA ILE A 60 -18.23 -2.97 7.63
C ILE A 60 -18.29 -1.82 8.64
N LEU A 61 -19.15 -0.85 8.36
CA LEU A 61 -19.35 0.32 9.20
C LEU A 61 -20.37 0.00 10.29
N SER A 62 -19.89 -0.27 11.51
CA SER A 62 -20.71 -0.43 12.70
C SER A 62 -20.42 0.64 13.74
N CYS A 63 -21.29 0.75 14.75
CA CYS A 63 -21.05 1.58 15.94
C CYS A 63 -19.73 1.20 16.64
N GLY A 64 -19.43 -0.09 16.80
CA GLY A 64 -18.16 -0.57 17.34
C GLY A 64 -16.95 -0.08 16.53
N LEU A 65 -17.03 -0.11 15.19
CA LEU A 65 -15.96 0.40 14.34
C LEU A 65 -15.72 1.90 14.57
N LEU A 66 -16.78 2.73 14.51
CA LEU A 66 -16.68 4.17 14.72
C LEU A 66 -16.06 4.50 16.10
N ASN A 67 -16.50 3.80 17.15
CA ASN A 67 -15.99 3.98 18.51
C ASN A 67 -14.55 3.52 18.69
N CYS A 68 -14.05 2.60 17.86
CA CYS A 68 -12.68 2.11 17.95
C CYS A 68 -11.66 2.95 17.18
N LEU A 69 -12.10 3.92 16.35
CA LEU A 69 -11.23 4.77 15.55
C LEU A 69 -10.38 5.70 16.42
N ASN A 70 -9.07 5.59 16.27
CA ASN A 70 -8.08 6.51 16.81
C ASN A 70 -7.17 6.98 15.68
N ARG A 71 -6.29 7.95 15.93
CA ARG A 71 -5.41 8.52 14.89
C ARG A 71 -4.64 7.47 14.07
N LYS A 72 -4.16 6.39 14.70
CA LYS A 72 -3.42 5.32 14.00
C LYS A 72 -4.32 4.51 13.08
N ARG A 73 -5.54 4.19 13.53
CA ARG A 73 -6.54 3.45 12.74
C ARG A 73 -7.12 4.29 11.61
N ILE A 74 -7.37 5.56 11.86
CA ILE A 74 -7.80 6.54 10.85
C ILE A 74 -6.75 6.59 9.74
N TYR A 75 -5.49 6.87 10.09
CA TYR A 75 -4.40 6.88 9.13
C TYR A 75 -4.30 5.56 8.34
N PHE A 76 -4.41 4.42 9.03
CA PHE A 76 -4.38 3.11 8.38
C PHE A 76 -5.52 2.93 7.37
N LEU A 77 -6.76 3.26 7.74
CA LEU A 77 -7.91 3.15 6.84
C LEU A 77 -7.77 4.09 5.64
N GLU A 78 -7.26 5.31 5.84
CA GLU A 78 -7.00 6.24 4.72
C GLU A 78 -5.97 5.71 3.72
N GLN A 79 -5.01 4.88 4.16
CA GLN A 79 -4.06 4.24 3.24
C GLN A 79 -4.68 3.02 2.53
N VAL A 80 -5.47 2.22 3.26
CA VAL A 80 -6.01 0.95 2.75
C VAL A 80 -7.21 1.16 1.82
N LEU A 81 -8.05 2.16 2.10
CA LEU A 81 -9.29 2.44 1.36
C LEU A 81 -9.08 3.31 0.12
N LYS A 82 -7.92 3.21 -0.53
CA LYS A 82 -7.61 3.90 -1.79
C LYS A 82 -7.40 2.91 -2.93
N PRO A 83 -7.89 3.16 -4.16
CA PRO A 83 -8.74 4.29 -4.56
C PRO A 83 -10.21 4.13 -4.08
N PRO A 84 -10.98 5.23 -3.93
CA PRO A 84 -12.34 5.20 -3.40
C PRO A 84 -13.32 4.42 -4.30
N ASP A 85 -13.12 4.40 -5.62
CA ASP A 85 -13.95 3.64 -6.56
C ASP A 85 -13.93 2.12 -6.31
N ASN A 86 -12.91 1.65 -5.59
CA ASN A 86 -12.75 0.24 -5.23
C ASN A 86 -13.27 -0.05 -3.81
N VAL A 87 -13.88 0.93 -3.14
CA VAL A 87 -14.34 0.82 -1.76
C VAL A 87 -15.85 0.65 -1.72
N VAL A 88 -16.28 -0.32 -0.91
CA VAL A 88 -17.68 -0.56 -0.56
C VAL A 88 -17.84 -0.39 0.95
N ILE A 89 -18.79 0.43 1.37
CA ILE A 89 -19.13 0.65 2.78
C ILE A 89 -20.44 -0.09 3.05
N LEU A 90 -20.41 -1.09 3.93
CA LEU A 90 -21.61 -1.77 4.42
C LEU A 90 -22.09 -1.13 5.71
N LEU A 91 -23.24 -0.48 5.68
CA LEU A 91 -23.90 0.08 6.84
C LEU A 91 -24.48 -1.04 7.71
N CYS A 92 -23.85 -1.29 8.85
CA CYS A 92 -24.22 -2.33 9.80
C CYS A 92 -24.68 -1.71 11.12
N GLY A 93 -25.98 -1.39 11.21
CA GLY A 93 -26.57 -0.76 12.40
C GLY A 93 -26.28 0.75 12.53
N VAL A 94 -25.93 1.39 11.42
CA VAL A 94 -25.77 2.86 11.30
C VAL A 94 -26.65 3.37 10.15
N GLU A 95 -27.07 4.63 10.22
CA GLU A 95 -28.01 5.20 9.23
C GLU A 95 -27.33 5.61 7.91
N ASN A 96 -26.10 6.13 7.96
CA ASN A 96 -25.34 6.58 6.80
C ASN A 96 -23.82 6.54 7.07
N SER A 97 -23.02 6.82 6.04
CA SER A 97 -21.56 6.90 6.13
C SER A 97 -21.00 8.33 6.28
N GLU A 98 -21.82 9.36 6.48
CA GLU A 98 -21.38 10.77 6.52
C GLU A 98 -20.31 11.01 7.58
N ILE A 99 -20.52 10.49 8.79
CA ILE A 99 -19.55 10.56 9.90
C ILE A 99 -18.23 9.91 9.51
N LEU A 100 -18.26 8.81 8.74
CA LEU A 100 -17.05 8.15 8.28
C LEU A 100 -16.31 9.01 7.24
N HIS A 101 -17.03 9.68 6.33
CA HIS A 101 -16.45 10.60 5.34
C HIS A 101 -15.90 11.90 5.96
N GLU A 102 -16.41 12.31 7.12
CA GLU A 102 -15.81 13.42 7.88
C GLU A 102 -14.52 12.99 8.59
N ILE A 103 -14.48 11.75 9.11
CA ILE A 103 -13.33 11.23 9.86
C ILE A 103 -12.20 10.75 8.93
N LEU A 104 -12.55 10.06 7.85
CA LEU A 104 -11.65 9.59 6.82
C LEU A 104 -11.79 10.54 5.65
N THR A 105 -10.68 11.05 5.12
CA THR A 105 -10.69 11.92 3.92
C THR A 105 -11.00 11.09 2.66
N LEU A 106 -12.16 10.43 2.64
CA LEU A 106 -12.66 9.59 1.55
C LEU A 106 -13.43 10.47 0.57
N ASP A 107 -12.83 10.70 -0.60
CA ASP A 107 -13.48 11.39 -1.72
C ASP A 107 -14.74 10.64 -2.19
N GLY A 108 -15.69 11.35 -2.81
CA GLY A 108 -17.04 10.88 -3.15
C GLY A 108 -17.16 9.81 -4.26
N GLY A 109 -16.39 8.74 -4.20
CA GLY A 109 -16.40 7.62 -5.17
C GLY A 109 -16.77 6.25 -4.58
N SER A 110 -16.76 6.09 -3.25
CA SER A 110 -17.11 4.82 -2.60
C SER A 110 -18.58 4.45 -2.80
N LYS A 111 -18.85 3.14 -2.92
CA LYS A 111 -20.20 2.60 -2.98
C LYS A 111 -20.70 2.32 -1.57
N GLU A 112 -21.98 2.58 -1.33
CA GLU A 112 -22.64 2.31 -0.05
C GLU A 112 -23.70 1.21 -0.25
N ILE A 113 -23.76 0.27 0.71
CA ILE A 113 -24.77 -0.79 0.78
C ILE A 113 -25.28 -0.94 2.22
N SER A 114 -26.52 -1.38 2.40
CA SER A 114 -27.17 -1.59 3.70
C SER A 114 -27.42 -3.07 3.99
N THR A 115 -27.38 -3.45 5.27
CA THR A 115 -27.78 -4.80 5.73
C THR A 115 -29.24 -5.17 5.41
N ASP A 116 -30.07 -4.21 5.01
CA ASP A 116 -31.46 -4.44 4.61
C ASP A 116 -31.63 -4.82 3.12
N GLN A 117 -30.58 -4.70 2.30
CA GLN A 117 -30.61 -5.06 0.88
C GLN A 117 -30.47 -6.58 0.68
N GLU A 118 -30.89 -7.05 -0.50
CA GLU A 118 -30.78 -8.47 -0.85
C GLU A 118 -29.33 -8.87 -1.19
N PRO A 119 -28.92 -10.13 -0.95
CA PRO A 119 -27.54 -10.59 -1.19
C PRO A 119 -27.05 -10.41 -2.64
N GLU A 120 -27.96 -10.47 -3.61
CA GLU A 120 -27.68 -10.25 -5.03
C GLU A 120 -27.18 -8.83 -5.31
N GLU A 121 -27.67 -7.84 -4.56
CA GLU A 121 -27.23 -6.45 -4.67
C GLU A 121 -25.78 -6.30 -4.22
N TYR A 122 -25.39 -6.95 -3.11
CA TYR A 122 -24.01 -6.97 -2.64
C TYR A 122 -23.07 -7.57 -3.70
N ILE A 123 -23.49 -8.69 -4.29
CA ILE A 123 -22.74 -9.38 -5.34
C ILE A 123 -22.59 -8.49 -6.56
N SER A 124 -23.66 -7.82 -6.98
CA SER A 124 -23.63 -6.93 -8.15
C SER A 124 -22.61 -5.79 -7.97
N VAL A 125 -22.64 -5.10 -6.83
CA VAL A 125 -21.72 -4.00 -6.52
C VAL A 125 -20.26 -4.48 -6.52
N VAL A 126 -19.97 -5.57 -5.80
CA VAL A 126 -18.61 -6.11 -5.69
C VAL A 126 -18.12 -6.65 -7.04
N THR A 127 -18.99 -7.28 -7.83
CA THR A 127 -18.62 -7.78 -9.16
C THR A 127 -18.30 -6.64 -10.11
N GLY A 128 -19.06 -5.53 -10.07
CA GLY A 128 -18.77 -4.34 -10.89
C GLY A 128 -17.37 -3.73 -10.63
N ILE A 129 -16.87 -3.85 -9.40
CA ILE A 129 -15.51 -3.40 -9.03
C ILE A 129 -14.45 -4.41 -9.48
N ILE A 130 -14.70 -5.70 -9.30
CA ILE A 130 -13.72 -6.77 -9.61
C ILE A 130 -13.70 -7.10 -11.10
N GLN A 131 -14.76 -6.84 -11.84
CA GLN A 131 -14.85 -7.08 -13.27
C GLN A 131 -15.39 -5.81 -13.92
N PRO A 132 -14.57 -4.74 -14.00
CA PRO A 132 -14.96 -3.56 -14.75
C PRO A 132 -15.16 -4.01 -16.20
N ASP A 133 -16.41 -4.03 -16.64
CA ASP A 133 -16.83 -4.61 -17.90
C ASP A 133 -15.96 -4.12 -19.08
N HIS A 134 -15.44 -5.06 -19.86
CA HIS A 134 -15.17 -4.86 -21.28
C HIS A 134 -16.52 -4.78 -22.03
N GLN A 135 -17.36 -3.80 -21.71
CA GLN A 135 -18.57 -3.55 -22.48
C GLN A 135 -18.24 -2.62 -23.66
N THR A 136 -17.98 -3.31 -24.76
CA THR A 136 -18.23 -2.87 -26.14
C THR A 136 -19.45 -1.94 -26.22
N SER A 137 -19.19 -0.65 -26.51
CA SER A 137 -20.22 0.26 -27.00
C SER A 137 -20.58 -0.14 -28.44
N SER A 138 -21.48 -1.10 -28.61
CA SER A 138 -22.22 -1.26 -29.86
C SER A 138 -23.54 -0.50 -29.74
N ASP A 139 -23.57 0.64 -30.42
CA ASP A 139 -24.68 1.39 -31.01
C ASP A 139 -26.12 1.09 -30.54
N VAL A 140 -26.80 2.12 -30.03
CA VAL A 140 -28.06 2.58 -30.66
C VAL A 140 -28.13 4.10 -30.64
N ASN A 141 -28.34 4.64 -31.84
CA ASN A 141 -28.48 6.04 -32.21
C ASN A 141 -29.94 6.55 -31.99
N LEU A 142 -30.13 7.87 -32.12
CA LEU A 142 -31.39 8.67 -32.10
C LEU A 142 -31.76 9.22 -30.70
N SER A 143 -31.96 10.52 -30.45
CA SER A 143 -32.22 11.66 -31.34
C SER A 143 -31.94 13.01 -30.64
N ASP A 144 -31.18 13.85 -31.33
CA ASP A 144 -31.34 15.31 -31.56
C ASP A 144 -32.21 16.15 -30.59
N VAL A 145 -31.59 17.11 -29.87
CA VAL A 145 -32.00 18.54 -29.83
C VAL A 145 -30.80 19.46 -29.53
N ARG A 146 -30.28 20.08 -30.60
CA ARG A 146 -29.84 21.49 -30.77
C ARG A 146 -29.63 22.42 -29.53
N GLY A 147 -28.41 22.97 -29.38
CA GLY A 147 -28.11 24.28 -28.74
C GLY A 147 -26.60 24.56 -28.52
N PRO A 148 -26.03 25.75 -28.85
CA PRO A 148 -24.62 25.92 -29.28
C PRO A 148 -23.62 26.45 -28.19
N PRO A 149 -22.31 26.59 -28.49
CA PRO A 149 -21.21 26.53 -27.52
C PRO A 149 -20.70 27.91 -27.06
N GLU A 150 -20.23 28.01 -25.81
CA GLU A 150 -19.38 29.12 -25.37
C GLU A 150 -17.96 28.64 -25.09
N LYS A 151 -17.04 29.14 -25.92
CA LYS A 151 -15.61 29.19 -25.66
C LYS A 151 -15.33 30.44 -24.84
N THR A 152 -14.59 30.32 -23.74
CA THR A 152 -13.65 31.39 -23.37
C THR A 152 -12.41 30.76 -22.75
N ASP A 153 -11.31 31.20 -23.33
CA ASP A 153 -9.94 30.79 -23.15
C ASP A 153 -9.29 31.46 -21.91
N LEU A 154 -8.43 30.68 -21.25
CA LEU A 154 -7.08 31.06 -20.81
C LEU A 154 -6.85 31.96 -19.57
N ASN A 155 -6.29 31.29 -18.55
CA ASN A 155 -4.90 31.46 -18.09
C ASN A 155 -4.63 32.28 -16.80
N PHE A 156 -4.29 31.56 -15.72
CA PHE A 156 -3.20 31.94 -14.82
C PHE A 156 -2.28 30.72 -14.58
N LYS A 157 -1.10 30.81 -15.20
CA LYS A 157 0.16 30.11 -14.91
C LYS A 157 0.69 30.69 -13.57
N THR A 158 1.33 29.99 -12.63
CA THR A 158 2.66 29.34 -12.72
C THR A 158 3.06 28.82 -11.32
N GLU A 159 3.61 27.59 -11.28
CA GLU A 159 4.60 26.98 -10.34
C GLU A 159 4.26 26.94 -8.83
N VAL A 160 4.37 25.80 -8.14
CA VAL A 160 5.63 25.10 -7.84
C VAL A 160 5.45 23.57 -7.85
N LEU A 161 6.37 22.91 -8.55
CA LEU A 161 6.63 21.48 -8.53
C LEU A 161 7.09 21.04 -7.13
N SER A 162 6.48 20.01 -6.55
CA SER A 162 7.08 19.21 -5.48
C SER A 162 6.56 17.77 -5.56
N GLU A 163 7.27 17.00 -6.38
CA GLU A 163 7.64 15.59 -6.23
C GLU A 163 6.62 14.61 -5.60
N THR A 164 5.99 13.85 -6.50
CA THR A 164 5.79 12.39 -6.44
C THR A 164 6.52 11.64 -5.32
N LEU A 165 5.77 10.92 -4.47
CA LEU A 165 6.27 9.71 -3.81
C LEU A 165 5.25 8.58 -3.97
N GLU A 166 5.38 7.89 -5.10
CA GLU A 166 4.95 6.50 -5.28
C GLU A 166 5.73 5.62 -4.29
N ILE A 167 5.13 5.18 -3.17
CA ILE A 167 5.77 4.19 -2.29
C ILE A 167 5.11 2.83 -2.51
N ASN A 168 5.67 2.17 -3.53
CA ASN A 168 5.53 0.78 -3.92
C ASN A 168 5.61 -0.16 -2.69
N GLU A 169 4.67 -1.12 -2.56
CA GLU A 169 4.75 -2.21 -1.59
C GLU A 169 6.12 -2.92 -1.74
N GLN A 170 7.00 -2.84 -0.74
CA GLN A 170 8.37 -3.35 -0.87
C GLN A 170 8.36 -4.90 -0.92
N SER A 171 8.41 -5.48 -2.13
CA SER A 171 8.54 -6.91 -2.45
C SER A 171 10.00 -7.38 -2.50
N ILE A 172 10.86 -6.65 -1.78
CA ILE A 172 12.32 -6.70 -1.74
C ILE A 172 12.75 -6.51 -0.28
N LEU A 173 13.74 -7.28 0.15
CA LEU A 173 14.53 -7.03 1.35
C LEU A 173 16.00 -6.83 0.94
N VAL A 174 16.60 -5.73 1.37
CA VAL A 174 18.04 -5.47 1.18
C VAL A 174 18.77 -5.70 2.49
N LEU A 175 19.83 -6.52 2.46
CA LEU A 175 20.66 -6.81 3.61
C LEU A 175 22.14 -6.52 3.30
N PRO A 176 22.89 -5.92 4.23
CA PRO A 176 22.41 -5.33 5.49
C PRO A 176 21.56 -4.08 5.24
N GLY A 177 20.62 -3.79 6.14
CA GLY A 177 19.77 -2.59 6.04
C GLY A 177 20.50 -1.29 6.42
N ARG A 178 21.67 -1.40 7.03
CA ARG A 178 22.58 -0.27 7.34
C ARG A 178 23.98 -0.60 6.86
N ILE A 179 24.66 0.37 6.23
CA ILE A 179 25.95 0.18 5.56
C ILE A 179 26.94 1.24 6.06
N SER A 180 28.15 0.83 6.44
CA SER A 180 29.22 1.77 6.82
C SER A 180 29.79 2.46 5.57
N CYS A 181 29.97 3.77 5.63
CA CYS A 181 30.63 4.53 4.55
C CYS A 181 32.10 4.14 4.39
N GLU A 182 32.77 3.77 5.48
CA GLU A 182 34.19 3.45 5.52
C GLU A 182 34.48 1.99 5.12
N ASN A 183 33.53 1.08 5.37
CA ASN A 183 33.64 -0.33 5.00
C ASN A 183 32.28 -0.90 4.53
N PRO A 184 31.86 -0.59 3.30
CA PRO A 184 30.50 -0.82 2.84
C PRO A 184 30.18 -2.30 2.53
N GLY A 185 31.20 -3.14 2.30
CA GLY A 185 31.02 -4.59 2.17
C GLY A 185 30.15 -5.02 0.98
N GLU A 186 29.34 -6.05 1.18
CA GLU A 186 28.43 -6.62 0.17
C GLU A 186 26.98 -6.46 0.61
N ILE A 187 26.10 -6.30 -0.37
CA ILE A 187 24.65 -6.26 -0.18
C ILE A 187 23.99 -7.43 -0.91
N PHE A 188 22.88 -7.86 -0.33
CA PHE A 188 22.01 -8.92 -0.83
C PHE A 188 20.61 -8.36 -1.02
N ILE A 189 20.03 -8.64 -2.18
CA ILE A 189 18.70 -8.19 -2.57
C ILE A 189 17.85 -9.46 -2.68
N LEU A 190 16.99 -9.66 -1.68
CA LEU A 190 16.10 -10.80 -1.58
C LEU A 190 14.74 -10.40 -2.13
N LEU A 191 14.33 -11.06 -3.21
CA LEU A 191 13.07 -10.85 -3.90
C LEU A 191 12.04 -11.84 -3.38
N LYS A 192 10.82 -11.35 -3.15
CA LYS A 192 9.71 -12.19 -2.69
C LYS A 192 9.29 -13.21 -3.75
N ASP A 193 9.17 -12.73 -4.99
CA ASP A 193 8.78 -13.51 -6.17
C ASP A 193 10.01 -13.85 -7.03
N GLU A 194 9.95 -14.97 -7.76
CA GLU A 194 10.98 -15.29 -8.75
C GLU A 194 10.84 -14.34 -9.94
N ILE A 195 11.94 -13.68 -10.31
CA ILE A 195 12.00 -12.75 -11.44
C ILE A 195 13.01 -13.30 -12.45
N ASP A 196 12.77 -13.07 -13.74
CA ASP A 196 13.70 -13.45 -14.80
C ASP A 196 14.99 -12.61 -14.72
N ASP A 197 16.13 -13.29 -14.67
CA ASP A 197 17.43 -12.71 -14.31
C ASP A 197 18.02 -11.80 -15.41
N GLU A 198 17.65 -12.05 -16.67
CA GLU A 198 18.27 -11.42 -17.84
C GLU A 198 17.92 -9.92 -17.98
N THR A 199 16.89 -9.43 -17.28
CA THR A 199 16.40 -8.05 -17.41
C THR A 199 16.30 -7.30 -16.08
N LEU A 200 16.84 -7.87 -15.01
CA LEU A 200 16.75 -7.27 -13.67
C LEU A 200 17.86 -6.24 -13.47
N GLU A 201 17.47 -5.00 -13.20
CA GLU A 201 18.39 -3.91 -12.88
C GLU A 201 18.01 -3.30 -11.52
N VAL A 202 19.00 -2.77 -10.82
CA VAL A 202 18.82 -2.12 -9.51
C VAL A 202 19.32 -0.70 -9.61
N GLU A 203 18.54 0.23 -9.07
CA GLU A 203 18.86 1.65 -9.07
C GLU A 203 18.91 2.18 -7.64
N PHE A 204 20.01 2.82 -7.31
CA PHE A 204 20.27 3.45 -6.02
C PHE A 204 20.11 4.96 -6.18
N ILE A 205 19.35 5.59 -5.29
CA ILE A 205 19.02 7.03 -5.33
C ILE A 205 19.31 7.64 -3.96
N ALA A 206 20.15 8.67 -3.95
CA ALA A 206 20.36 9.59 -2.83
C ALA A 206 20.34 11.02 -3.36
N ASP A 207 20.28 12.01 -2.47
CA ASP A 207 20.08 13.43 -2.80
C ASP A 207 20.98 13.95 -3.92
N ASN A 208 22.23 13.49 -3.97
CA ASN A 208 23.24 13.98 -4.91
C ASN A 208 23.64 12.98 -6.00
N GLN A 209 23.13 11.74 -5.97
CA GLN A 209 23.55 10.72 -6.92
C GLN A 209 22.49 9.64 -7.18
N ARG A 210 22.45 9.20 -8.44
CA ARG A 210 21.60 8.10 -8.91
C ARG A 210 22.41 7.16 -9.76
N ILE A 211 22.45 5.88 -9.38
CA ILE A 211 23.28 4.86 -10.04
C ILE A 211 22.41 3.65 -10.35
N ARG A 212 22.40 3.22 -11.62
CA ARG A 212 21.67 2.03 -12.09
C ARG A 212 22.65 0.96 -12.54
N ILE A 213 22.47 -0.26 -12.05
CA ILE A 213 23.42 -1.37 -12.22
C ILE A 213 22.69 -2.71 -12.21
N GLN A 214 23.19 -3.67 -12.98
CA GLN A 214 22.72 -5.05 -12.96
C GLN A 214 23.49 -5.84 -11.88
N PRO A 215 22.80 -6.37 -10.85
CA PRO A 215 23.47 -7.12 -9.78
C PRO A 215 23.77 -8.56 -10.22
N THR A 216 24.71 -9.21 -9.53
CA THR A 216 25.02 -10.62 -9.78
C THR A 216 23.94 -11.52 -9.18
N SER A 217 23.56 -12.58 -9.90
CA SER A 217 22.62 -13.57 -9.38
C SER A 217 23.32 -14.58 -8.48
N TRP A 218 22.80 -14.77 -7.26
CA TRP A 218 23.13 -15.95 -6.44
C TRP A 218 22.17 -17.09 -6.77
N ASN A 219 20.87 -16.78 -6.82
CA ASN A 219 19.81 -17.67 -7.26
C ASN A 219 18.61 -16.84 -7.77
N LYS A 220 17.53 -17.52 -8.16
CA LYS A 220 16.31 -16.89 -8.72
C LYS A 220 15.65 -15.83 -7.83
N LYS A 221 15.91 -15.84 -6.52
CA LYS A 221 15.33 -14.91 -5.54
C LYS A 221 16.35 -14.03 -4.84
N VAL A 222 17.65 -14.29 -5.01
CA VAL A 222 18.69 -13.57 -4.29
C VAL A 222 19.69 -13.03 -5.29
N LYS A 223 19.83 -11.71 -5.31
CA LYS A 223 20.90 -11.00 -6.01
C LYS A 223 21.91 -10.49 -4.99
N TYR A 224 23.14 -10.30 -5.41
CA TYR A 224 24.18 -9.74 -4.56
C TYR A 224 25.14 -8.89 -5.36
N MET A 225 25.76 -7.92 -4.69
CA MET A 225 26.76 -7.04 -5.26
C MET A 225 27.57 -6.38 -4.15
N LYS A 226 28.71 -5.78 -4.49
CA LYS A 226 29.38 -4.87 -3.57
C LYS A 226 28.51 -3.64 -3.35
N ALA A 227 28.43 -3.20 -2.09
CA ALA A 227 27.78 -1.94 -1.77
C ALA A 227 28.49 -0.80 -2.52
N LEU A 228 27.69 0.14 -3.04
CA LEU A 228 28.20 1.30 -3.74
C LEU A 228 28.63 2.38 -2.74
N ASP A 229 29.51 3.27 -3.15
CA ASP A 229 29.94 4.37 -2.30
C ASP A 229 28.87 5.47 -2.28
N PHE A 230 28.21 5.62 -1.12
CA PHE A 230 27.22 6.67 -0.83
C PHE A 230 27.64 7.43 0.43
N PRO A 231 27.34 8.75 0.52
CA PRO A 231 27.50 9.49 1.76
C PRO A 231 26.50 9.00 2.82
N ALA A 232 26.76 9.29 4.09
CA ALA A 232 25.85 8.95 5.18
C ALA A 232 24.46 9.57 4.97
N GLY A 233 23.42 8.79 5.22
CA GLY A 233 22.03 9.13 4.96
C GLY A 233 21.24 8.02 4.29
N PRO A 234 19.95 8.26 4.03
CA PRO A 234 19.06 7.30 3.39
C PRO A 234 19.40 7.14 1.90
N VAL A 235 19.32 5.90 1.41
CA VAL A 235 19.46 5.55 0.00
C VAL A 235 18.27 4.68 -0.41
N TYR A 236 17.53 5.13 -1.42
CA TYR A 236 16.43 4.37 -2.00
C TYR A 236 16.94 3.38 -3.05
N VAL A 237 16.42 2.16 -3.02
CA VAL A 237 16.82 1.06 -3.89
C VAL A 237 15.61 0.60 -4.70
N ASN A 238 15.59 0.87 -6.00
CA ASN A 238 14.52 0.47 -6.91
C ASN A 238 14.95 -0.76 -7.72
N VAL A 239 14.14 -1.81 -7.75
CA VAL A 239 14.34 -2.98 -8.62
C VAL A 239 13.48 -2.86 -9.85
N TYR A 240 14.11 -2.96 -11.01
CA TYR A 240 13.47 -2.98 -12.32
C TYR A 240 13.45 -4.38 -12.88
N CYS A 241 12.41 -4.70 -13.64
CA CYS A 241 12.40 -5.81 -14.58
C CYS A 241 11.99 -5.23 -15.93
N GLY A 242 12.96 -5.08 -16.82
CA GLY A 242 12.82 -4.24 -18.02
C GLY A 242 12.68 -2.75 -17.65
N ARG A 243 11.59 -2.11 -18.08
CA ARG A 243 11.34 -0.66 -17.87
C ARG A 243 10.42 -0.34 -16.69
N VAL A 244 9.92 -1.36 -15.99
CA VAL A 244 8.94 -1.21 -14.91
C VAL A 244 9.63 -1.38 -13.56
N ILE A 245 9.41 -0.43 -12.65
CA ILE A 245 9.81 -0.57 -11.24
C ILE A 245 8.92 -1.64 -10.62
N ARG A 246 9.53 -2.78 -10.28
CA ARG A 246 8.84 -3.87 -9.59
C ARG A 246 8.66 -3.56 -8.12
N THR A 247 9.67 -2.94 -7.53
CA THR A 247 9.65 -2.66 -6.10
C THR A 247 10.76 -1.73 -5.66
N THR A 248 10.64 -1.21 -4.44
CA THR A 248 11.57 -0.26 -3.85
C THR A 248 11.95 -0.71 -2.44
N ALA A 249 13.12 -0.32 -1.93
CA ALA A 249 13.58 -0.51 -0.57
C ALA A 249 14.31 0.76 -0.11
N GLN A 250 14.51 0.92 1.20
CA GLN A 250 15.43 1.93 1.73
C GLN A 250 16.51 1.23 2.55
N ILE A 251 17.75 1.68 2.39
CA ILE A 251 18.90 1.32 3.20
C ILE A 251 19.56 2.61 3.72
N ASP A 252 20.21 2.56 4.87
CA ASP A 252 20.84 3.74 5.46
C ASP A 252 22.37 3.60 5.50
N TYR A 253 23.07 4.58 4.93
CA TYR A 253 24.52 4.70 5.07
C TYR A 253 24.85 5.50 6.34
N TYR A 254 25.90 5.10 7.05
CA TYR A 254 26.30 5.76 8.29
C TYR A 254 27.83 5.87 8.38
N THR A 255 28.31 6.90 9.08
CA THR A 255 29.73 7.03 9.45
C THR A 255 29.99 6.40 10.81
N ALA A 256 31.26 6.12 11.11
CA ALA A 256 31.64 5.62 12.43
C ALA A 256 31.17 6.54 13.59
N LEU A 257 31.05 7.85 13.36
CA LEU A 257 30.56 8.80 14.35
C LEU A 257 29.05 8.64 14.59
N ASP A 258 28.26 8.53 13.52
CA ASP A 258 26.80 8.31 13.60
C ASP A 258 26.46 7.01 14.34
N GLU A 259 27.29 5.97 14.17
CA GLU A 259 27.12 4.70 14.87
C GLU A 259 27.35 4.83 16.37
N ILE A 260 28.35 5.60 16.78
CA ILE A 260 28.66 5.88 18.18
C ILE A 260 27.53 6.66 18.85
N GLU A 261 27.01 7.71 18.19
CA GLU A 261 25.88 8.49 18.70
C GLU A 261 24.62 7.62 18.88
N HIS A 262 24.27 6.81 17.88
CA HIS A 262 23.14 5.88 17.93
C HIS A 262 23.27 4.84 19.05
N ILE A 263 24.48 4.38 19.36
CA ILE A 263 24.74 3.47 20.48
C ILE A 263 24.51 4.21 21.80
N PHE A 264 25.01 5.44 21.95
CA PHE A 264 24.82 6.24 23.16
C PHE A 264 23.34 6.55 23.43
N GLU A 265 22.54 6.82 22.40
CA GLU A 265 21.09 7.03 22.55
C GLU A 265 20.34 5.78 23.05
N LYS A 266 20.83 4.58 22.72
CA LYS A 266 20.21 3.31 23.15
C LYS A 266 20.60 2.87 24.54
N VAL A 267 21.62 3.49 25.14
CA VAL A 267 22.05 3.21 26.50
C VAL A 267 21.17 4.01 27.47
N ALA A 268 20.13 3.37 28.01
CA ALA A 268 19.23 3.98 28.98
C ALA A 268 19.86 4.21 30.36
N ASP A 269 21.03 3.61 30.65
CA ASP A 269 21.75 3.75 31.91
C ASP A 269 23.28 3.84 31.67
N PRO A 270 23.93 4.99 31.92
CA PRO A 270 25.38 5.17 31.77
C PRO A 270 26.22 4.19 32.60
N ILE A 271 25.69 3.70 33.73
CA ILE A 271 26.40 2.78 34.63
C ILE A 271 26.46 1.38 34.01
N ALA A 272 25.38 0.94 33.35
CA ALA A 272 25.32 -0.36 32.67
C ALA A 272 26.35 -0.48 31.54
N PHE A 273 26.69 0.63 30.86
CA PHE A 273 27.72 0.65 29.83
C PHE A 273 29.13 0.43 30.41
N THR A 274 29.44 1.05 31.54
CA THR A 274 30.76 0.89 32.19
C THR A 274 31.03 -0.54 32.69
N CYS A 275 29.99 -1.28 33.07
CA CYS A 275 30.11 -2.66 33.52
C CYS A 275 30.35 -3.67 32.39
N GLN A 276 30.15 -3.31 31.12
CA GLN A 276 30.41 -4.20 29.98
C GLN A 276 31.88 -4.19 29.53
N VAL A 277 32.69 -3.28 30.08
CA VAL A 277 34.11 -3.08 29.74
C VAL A 277 35.05 -3.62 30.83
N SER A 278 34.49 -4.34 31.83
CA SER A 278 35.24 -4.95 32.95
C SER A 278 35.60 -6.41 32.71
#